data_AF-G7YHX2-F1
#
_entry.id   AF-G7YHX2-F1
#
_cell.length_a   1.000
_cell.length_b   1.000
_cell.length_c   1.000
_cell.angle_alpha   90.00
_cell.angle_beta   90.00
_cell.angle_gamma   90.00
#
_symmetry.space_group_name_H-M   'P 1'
#
loop_
_entity.id
_entity.type
_entity.pdbx_description
1 polymer ?
#
loop_
_entity_poly.entity_id
_entity_poly.type
_entity_poly.pdbx_seq_one_letter_code
_entity_poly.pdbx_strand_id
1 'polypeptide(L)'
;MTTVAAVLKSVNLRNRLALKKYGCYNSEHSDLCIVNLEQTNSFCSAAEKCANFGATHGHLAFLVGRNARQISPFLNDCTNLWLGLNVLLKPANPSSIGWRDVDPRTPQYTTKGGEISWQLGETRASNVIIIMEGITRTMYGCSTTCDSMPLSAICEYGAPLPTGRRQQHYRSDFPVRLDDFIQTDPNAFGCYQEVEAFSTLDCARKCTMDVACRSIYYDSDLCVVKLGEAGSFCGACEMCKRYGAARGHLAFLVGRNTRRVMPHLPTSTNLWLGFNWFLTTPNHSAVGWHDVDPRTPQYTTVGNEILWDPKDPLGTEPVVVSKCLTKTMFDCSVLCQLVPLTVYCEYGGQLPSENRQQLYRSDFPVQLKDNFILSSTKFLGCYREILTNSVTECAHRCTVNMECRSFYYGEYNLRCIHTLHADSLLPSAFVMNPAGWKRFAKTPNPDNRQIKGEP
;
A
#
# COMPACT_ATOMS: atom_id res chain seq x y z
N MET A 1 -1.38 54.23 -35.46
CA MET A 1 -0.75 54.18 -34.13
C MET A 1 -1.64 53.31 -33.24
N THR A 2 -1.46 51.98 -33.27
CA THR A 2 -0.80 51.15 -32.22
C THR A 2 -1.54 51.18 -30.87
N THR A 3 -2.34 50.13 -30.57
CA THR A 3 -2.11 49.02 -29.59
C THR A 3 -2.66 49.34 -28.18
N VAL A 4 -3.38 48.47 -27.46
CA VAL A 4 -3.15 47.04 -27.20
C VAL A 4 -4.49 46.27 -27.06
N ALA A 5 -4.59 45.17 -27.79
CA ALA A 5 -5.55 44.09 -27.57
C ALA A 5 -4.88 42.92 -26.84
N ALA A 6 -5.72 42.07 -26.23
CA ALA A 6 -5.46 40.71 -25.72
C ALA A 6 -4.93 40.56 -24.28
N VAL A 7 -5.75 39.97 -23.40
CA VAL A 7 -5.56 38.61 -22.86
C VAL A 7 -6.95 37.98 -22.63
N LEU A 8 -7.50 37.33 -23.65
CA LEU A 8 -8.60 36.37 -23.52
C LEU A 8 -7.95 34.98 -23.41
N LYS A 9 -7.82 34.45 -22.19
CA LYS A 9 -7.42 33.05 -22.01
C LYS A 9 -8.61 32.15 -22.37
N SER A 10 -8.34 31.28 -23.33
CA SER A 10 -9.21 30.28 -23.93
C SER A 10 -9.72 29.26 -22.91
N VAL A 11 -10.99 29.39 -22.51
CA VAL A 11 -11.79 28.24 -22.08
C VAL A 11 -12.81 27.96 -23.18
N ASN A 12 -12.72 26.74 -23.71
CA ASN A 12 -13.44 26.21 -24.87
C ASN A 12 -14.94 26.58 -24.85
N LEU A 13 -15.40 27.38 -25.82
CA LEU A 13 -16.80 27.88 -25.90
C LEU A 13 -17.86 26.75 -25.86
N ARG A 14 -17.50 25.54 -26.32
CA ARG A 14 -18.39 24.36 -26.27
C ARG A 14 -18.70 23.91 -24.84
N ASN A 15 -17.75 24.03 -23.91
CA ASN A 15 -17.99 23.68 -22.50
C ASN A 15 -18.92 24.70 -21.82
N ARG A 16 -18.87 25.98 -22.20
CA ARG A 16 -19.75 27.03 -21.64
C ARG A 16 -21.23 26.83 -22.01
N LEU A 17 -21.51 26.33 -23.22
CA LEU A 17 -22.87 26.01 -23.68
C LEU A 17 -23.42 24.74 -23.01
N ALA A 18 -22.57 23.74 -22.75
CA ALA A 18 -22.96 22.56 -21.97
C ALA A 18 -23.28 22.94 -20.51
N LEU A 19 -22.43 23.74 -19.87
CA LEU A 19 -22.55 24.15 -18.47
C LEU A 19 -23.79 25.04 -18.18
N LYS A 20 -24.20 25.92 -19.11
CA LYS A 20 -25.46 26.68 -18.98
C LYS A 20 -26.71 25.79 -18.94
N LYS A 21 -26.67 24.58 -19.50
CA LYS A 21 -27.78 23.61 -19.47
C LYS A 21 -27.95 22.94 -18.10
N TYR A 22 -26.95 23.03 -17.22
CA TYR A 22 -26.91 22.35 -15.92
C TYR A 22 -27.02 23.30 -14.72
N GLY A 23 -27.43 24.56 -14.93
CA GLY A 23 -27.71 25.49 -13.83
C GLY A 23 -26.47 26.16 -13.19
N CYS A 24 -25.33 26.25 -13.90
CA CYS A 24 -24.16 26.95 -13.37
C CYS A 24 -24.47 28.44 -13.09
N TYR A 25 -24.34 28.85 -11.83
CA TYR A 25 -24.42 30.24 -11.40
C TYR A 25 -23.11 30.95 -11.70
N ASN A 26 -23.06 31.74 -12.77
CA ASN A 26 -21.96 32.68 -12.98
C ASN A 26 -22.17 33.90 -12.09
N SER A 27 -21.50 33.97 -10.94
CA SER A 27 -21.28 35.27 -10.29
C SER A 27 -20.16 35.98 -11.07
N GLU A 28 -20.25 37.30 -11.25
CA GLU A 28 -19.20 38.08 -11.95
C GLU A 28 -17.82 38.00 -11.26
N HIS A 29 -17.71 37.30 -10.13
CA HIS A 29 -16.49 37.18 -9.32
C HIS A 29 -16.08 35.74 -8.95
N SER A 30 -16.79 34.69 -9.41
CA SER A 30 -16.38 33.30 -9.15
C SER A 30 -16.80 32.33 -10.26
N ASP A 31 -15.82 31.62 -10.84
CA ASP A 31 -16.01 30.50 -11.78
C ASP A 31 -16.53 29.22 -11.06
N LEU A 32 -17.52 29.35 -10.17
CA LEU A 32 -18.12 28.23 -9.43
C LEU A 32 -19.34 27.71 -10.18
N CYS A 33 -19.34 26.43 -10.55
CA CYS A 33 -20.54 25.76 -11.05
C CYS A 33 -21.07 24.79 -10.00
N ILE A 34 -22.36 24.90 -9.70
CA ILE A 34 -23.05 24.06 -8.74
C ILE A 34 -24.30 23.42 -9.35
N VAL A 35 -24.74 22.31 -8.75
CA VAL A 35 -26.01 21.66 -9.06
C VAL A 35 -26.70 21.26 -7.77
N ASN A 36 -28.02 21.40 -7.71
CA ASN A 36 -28.83 20.90 -6.60
C ASN A 36 -29.40 19.52 -6.97
N LEU A 37 -29.05 18.48 -6.22
CA LEU A 37 -29.50 17.11 -6.41
C LEU A 37 -30.56 16.70 -5.40
N GLU A 38 -31.31 17.65 -4.83
CA GLU A 38 -32.42 17.43 -3.89
C GLU A 38 -31.99 16.81 -2.54
N GLN A 39 -32.99 16.44 -1.74
CA GLN A 39 -32.81 15.96 -0.38
C GLN A 39 -32.18 14.56 -0.31
N THR A 40 -31.42 14.33 0.75
CA THR A 40 -30.80 13.04 1.10
C THR A 40 -30.82 12.86 2.61
N ASN A 41 -30.80 11.60 3.06
CA ASN A 41 -30.96 11.21 4.45
C ASN A 41 -29.64 11.05 5.22
N SER A 42 -28.49 11.20 4.56
CA SER A 42 -27.19 11.13 5.22
C SER A 42 -26.14 11.90 4.44
N PHE A 43 -25.08 12.30 5.14
CA PHE A 43 -23.88 12.89 4.56
C PHE A 43 -23.27 11.99 3.48
N CYS A 44 -23.21 10.68 3.72
CA CYS A 44 -22.62 9.74 2.77
C CYS A 44 -23.46 9.56 1.52
N SER A 45 -24.78 9.48 1.65
CA SER A 45 -25.69 9.46 0.50
C SER A 45 -25.62 10.76 -0.30
N ALA A 46 -25.47 11.91 0.37
CA ALA A 46 -25.28 13.21 -0.27
C ALA A 46 -23.97 13.26 -1.08
N ALA A 47 -22.87 12.80 -0.48
CA ALA A 47 -21.54 12.76 -1.11
C ALA A 47 -21.50 11.80 -2.30
N GLU A 48 -22.07 10.59 -2.14
CA GLU A 48 -22.20 9.59 -3.20
C GLU A 48 -23.04 10.12 -4.36
N LYS A 49 -24.17 10.78 -4.08
CA LYS A 49 -25.04 11.37 -5.11
C LYS A 49 -24.29 12.40 -5.96
N CYS A 50 -23.48 13.25 -5.33
CA CYS A 50 -22.60 14.19 -6.04
C CYS A 50 -21.55 13.48 -6.89
N ALA A 51 -20.86 12.49 -6.35
CA ALA A 51 -19.82 11.75 -7.08
C ALA A 51 -20.38 11.02 -8.31
N ASN A 52 -21.52 10.33 -8.14
CA ASN A 52 -22.20 9.61 -9.21
C ASN A 52 -22.70 10.56 -10.30
N PHE A 53 -23.33 11.68 -9.91
CA PHE A 53 -23.74 12.70 -10.85
C PHE A 53 -22.56 13.27 -11.65
N GLY A 54 -21.43 13.55 -11.01
CA GLY A 54 -20.22 13.95 -11.72
C GLY A 54 -19.77 12.89 -12.73
N ALA A 55 -19.69 11.63 -12.28
CA ALA A 55 -19.24 10.50 -13.11
C ALA A 55 -20.08 10.35 -14.38
N THR A 56 -21.40 10.40 -14.28
CA THR A 56 -22.31 10.26 -15.44
C THR A 56 -22.15 11.40 -16.45
N HIS A 57 -21.63 12.54 -16.02
CA HIS A 57 -21.37 13.70 -16.88
C HIS A 57 -19.89 13.84 -17.28
N GLY A 58 -19.02 12.90 -16.90
CA GLY A 58 -17.58 12.97 -17.21
C GLY A 58 -16.83 14.05 -16.42
N HIS A 59 -17.34 14.47 -15.27
CA HIS A 59 -16.75 15.50 -14.41
C HIS A 59 -16.57 15.01 -12.96
N LEU A 60 -15.64 15.61 -12.24
CA LEU A 60 -15.65 15.55 -10.78
C LEU A 60 -16.77 16.43 -10.28
N ALA A 61 -17.61 15.89 -9.40
CA ALA A 61 -18.53 16.66 -8.59
C ALA A 61 -18.51 16.14 -7.16
N PHE A 62 -18.62 17.03 -6.19
CA PHE A 62 -18.51 16.73 -4.76
C PHE A 62 -19.35 17.74 -3.95
N LEU A 63 -19.72 17.43 -2.71
CA LEU A 63 -20.52 18.35 -1.89
C LEU A 63 -19.82 19.68 -1.70
N VAL A 64 -20.57 20.78 -1.79
CA VAL A 64 -20.03 22.12 -1.52
C VAL A 64 -19.55 22.20 -0.07
N GLY A 65 -18.26 22.45 0.12
CA GLY A 65 -17.65 22.67 1.42
C GLY A 65 -17.26 24.12 1.61
N ARG A 66 -15.99 24.43 1.35
CA ARG A 66 -15.39 25.76 1.62
C ARG A 66 -16.05 26.93 0.88
N ASN A 67 -16.71 26.65 -0.25
CA ASN A 67 -17.38 27.66 -1.06
C ASN A 67 -18.84 27.92 -0.64
N ALA A 68 -19.34 27.28 0.43
CA ALA A 68 -20.72 27.41 0.89
C ALA A 68 -21.15 28.87 1.11
N ARG A 69 -20.28 29.71 1.70
CA ARG A 69 -20.56 31.14 1.91
C ARG A 69 -20.68 31.94 0.61
N GLN A 70 -19.91 31.58 -0.42
CA GLN A 70 -19.94 32.26 -1.70
C GLN A 70 -21.20 31.93 -2.49
N ILE A 71 -21.70 30.70 -2.36
CA ILE A 71 -22.91 30.28 -3.07
C ILE A 71 -24.20 30.65 -2.33
N SER A 72 -24.13 30.84 -1.00
CA SER A 72 -25.28 31.11 -0.15
C SER A 72 -26.23 32.20 -0.65
N PRO A 73 -25.78 33.35 -1.19
CA PRO A 73 -26.68 34.38 -1.71
C PRO A 73 -27.52 33.95 -2.92
N PHE A 74 -27.14 32.87 -3.60
CA PHE A 74 -27.81 32.37 -4.81
C PHE A 74 -28.76 31.20 -4.54
N LEU A 75 -28.81 30.73 -3.29
CA LEU A 75 -29.67 29.63 -2.88
C LEU A 75 -31.02 30.16 -2.41
N ASN A 76 -32.08 29.39 -2.60
CA ASN A 76 -33.38 29.71 -2.02
C ASN A 76 -33.29 29.82 -0.48
N ASP A 77 -34.07 30.74 0.09
CA ASP A 77 -34.01 31.13 1.51
C ASP A 77 -34.41 30.02 2.51
N CYS A 78 -34.92 28.88 2.02
CA CYS A 78 -35.33 27.76 2.88
C CYS A 78 -34.52 26.47 2.64
N THR A 79 -33.47 26.50 1.82
CA THR A 79 -32.71 25.28 1.50
C THR A 79 -31.62 25.02 2.53
N ASN A 80 -31.81 23.98 3.35
CA ASN A 80 -30.76 23.47 4.25
C ASN A 80 -29.81 22.54 3.48
N LEU A 81 -28.54 22.51 3.86
CA LEU A 81 -27.49 21.86 3.09
C LEU A 81 -26.66 20.87 3.91
N TRP A 82 -26.39 19.72 3.30
CA TRP A 82 -25.18 18.98 3.62
C TRP A 82 -23.97 19.76 3.09
N LEU A 83 -23.01 20.08 3.96
CA LEU A 83 -21.74 20.64 3.51
C LEU A 83 -20.67 19.56 3.43
N GLY A 84 -19.74 19.74 2.50
CA GLY A 84 -18.54 18.90 2.35
C GLY A 84 -17.52 19.01 3.49
N LEU A 85 -17.83 19.70 4.59
CA LEU A 85 -16.90 19.98 5.68
C LEU A 85 -17.00 18.93 6.80
N ASN A 86 -15.88 18.32 7.19
CA ASN A 86 -15.85 17.22 8.16
C ASN A 86 -14.52 17.08 8.92
N VAL A 87 -14.53 16.25 9.98
CA VAL A 87 -13.36 15.87 10.80
C VAL A 87 -13.23 14.35 10.94
N LEU A 88 -13.70 13.59 9.95
CA LEU A 88 -13.78 12.12 9.97
C LEU A 88 -12.39 11.44 9.98
N LEU A 89 -11.37 12.08 9.39
CA LEU A 89 -10.02 11.52 9.30
C LEU A 89 -9.19 11.74 10.57
N LYS A 90 -9.38 12.88 11.22
CA LYS A 90 -8.70 13.26 12.46
C LYS A 90 -9.58 14.29 13.19
N PRO A 91 -9.87 14.12 14.49
CA PRO A 91 -10.66 15.08 15.24
C PRO A 91 -10.07 16.48 15.11
N ALA A 92 -10.93 17.49 14.88
CA ALA A 92 -10.48 18.87 14.99
C ALA A 92 -10.16 19.18 16.45
N ASN A 93 -9.18 20.06 16.64
CA ASN A 93 -9.05 20.77 17.91
C ASN A 93 -10.37 21.57 18.12
N PRO A 94 -10.86 21.85 19.34
CA PRO A 94 -12.15 22.54 19.58
C PRO A 94 -12.26 23.98 19.03
N SER A 95 -11.28 24.42 18.26
CA SER A 95 -11.26 25.70 17.55
C SER A 95 -11.93 25.57 16.17
N SER A 96 -12.37 26.69 15.61
CA SER A 96 -12.97 26.82 14.28
C SER A 96 -11.99 26.52 13.12
N ILE A 97 -10.98 25.69 13.35
CA ILE A 97 -9.81 25.43 12.49
C ILE A 97 -9.68 23.92 12.36
N GLY A 98 -9.24 23.43 11.19
CA GLY A 98 -8.92 22.02 11.00
C GLY A 98 -10.02 21.18 10.37
N TRP A 99 -11.14 21.78 9.97
CA TRP A 99 -12.19 21.09 9.21
C TRP A 99 -11.72 20.84 7.79
N ARG A 100 -11.85 19.60 7.32
CA ARG A 100 -11.46 19.19 5.97
C ARG A 100 -12.64 19.30 5.03
N ASP A 101 -12.32 19.43 3.75
CA ASP A 101 -13.29 19.47 2.67
C ASP A 101 -13.21 18.18 1.83
N VAL A 102 -14.31 17.79 1.19
CA VAL A 102 -14.40 16.59 0.34
C VAL A 102 -13.83 16.78 -1.08
N ASP A 103 -13.36 17.98 -1.42
CA ASP A 103 -12.73 18.27 -2.72
C ASP A 103 -11.51 17.35 -2.95
N PRO A 104 -11.59 16.40 -3.89
CA PRO A 104 -10.51 15.43 -4.14
C PRO A 104 -9.24 16.07 -4.71
N ARG A 105 -9.31 17.30 -5.22
CA ARG A 105 -8.15 18.01 -5.78
C ARG A 105 -7.27 18.61 -4.69
N THR A 106 -7.82 18.83 -3.50
CA THR A 106 -7.11 19.46 -2.37
C THR A 106 -7.31 18.69 -1.06
N PRO A 107 -6.96 17.39 -0.99
CA PRO A 107 -7.20 16.52 0.16
C PRO A 107 -6.49 16.97 1.45
N GLN A 108 -5.47 17.84 1.34
CA GLN A 108 -4.73 18.42 2.45
C GLN A 108 -5.37 19.69 3.04
N TYR A 109 -6.39 20.25 2.39
CA TYR A 109 -7.02 21.48 2.85
C TYR A 109 -7.66 21.29 4.23
N THR A 110 -7.49 22.32 5.05
CA THR A 110 -8.16 22.48 6.34
C THR A 110 -8.56 23.94 6.51
N THR A 111 -9.72 24.19 7.12
CA THR A 111 -10.18 25.55 7.39
C THR A 111 -9.24 26.30 8.32
N LYS A 112 -9.06 27.59 8.05
CA LYS A 112 -8.47 28.59 8.94
C LYS A 112 -9.61 29.32 9.65
N GLY A 113 -9.29 29.94 10.79
CA GLY A 113 -10.31 30.58 11.63
C GLY A 113 -11.11 31.63 10.85
N GLY A 114 -12.42 31.70 11.08
CA GLY A 114 -13.32 32.66 10.41
C GLY A 114 -13.91 32.20 9.08
N GLU A 115 -13.54 31.02 8.56
CA GLU A 115 -14.12 30.46 7.33
C GLU A 115 -15.52 29.85 7.54
N ILE A 116 -15.83 29.41 8.75
CA ILE A 116 -17.11 28.78 9.12
C ILE A 116 -18.00 29.78 9.87
N SER A 117 -19.23 29.97 9.38
CA SER A 117 -20.24 30.85 9.96
C SER A 117 -21.09 30.12 10.99
N TRP A 118 -20.49 29.81 12.14
CA TRP A 118 -21.15 29.06 13.22
C TRP A 118 -22.41 29.75 13.76
N GLN A 119 -23.43 28.95 14.12
CA GLN A 119 -24.53 29.42 14.95
C GLN A 119 -24.04 29.84 16.35
N LEU A 120 -24.67 30.88 16.90
CA LEU A 120 -24.45 31.30 18.28
C LEU A 120 -24.80 30.17 19.27
N GLY A 121 -23.84 29.76 20.10
CA GLY A 121 -24.03 28.75 21.15
C GLY A 121 -23.69 27.31 20.76
N GLU A 122 -23.26 27.05 19.52
CA GLU A 122 -22.89 25.71 19.05
C GLU A 122 -21.67 25.15 19.79
N THR A 123 -21.84 24.04 20.52
CA THR A 123 -20.77 23.36 21.26
C THR A 123 -20.03 22.34 20.38
N ARG A 124 -18.76 22.61 20.11
CA ARG A 124 -17.94 22.02 19.04
C ARG A 124 -17.42 20.59 19.25
N ALA A 125 -17.80 19.90 20.33
CA ALA A 125 -16.97 18.81 20.86
C ALA A 125 -17.28 17.39 20.33
N SER A 126 -18.48 17.13 19.79
CA SER A 126 -18.91 15.75 19.44
C SER A 126 -19.37 15.56 17.99
N ASN A 127 -19.47 16.64 17.21
CA ASN A 127 -20.01 16.59 15.85
C ASN A 127 -18.90 16.44 14.81
N VAL A 128 -19.12 15.59 13.82
CA VAL A 128 -18.07 15.17 12.86
C VAL A 128 -18.20 15.78 11.47
N ILE A 129 -19.36 16.34 11.16
CA ILE A 129 -19.64 17.06 9.91
C ILE A 129 -20.27 18.43 10.18
N ILE A 130 -20.39 19.26 9.16
CA ILE A 130 -21.09 20.55 9.21
C ILE A 130 -22.28 20.56 8.25
N ILE A 131 -23.38 21.15 8.70
CA ILE A 131 -24.55 21.48 7.88
C ILE A 131 -24.75 22.99 7.84
N MET A 132 -25.53 23.49 6.87
CA MET A 132 -25.96 24.89 6.82
C MET A 132 -27.49 24.98 6.84
N GLU A 133 -28.01 25.84 7.70
CA GLU A 133 -29.43 26.18 7.74
C GLU A 133 -29.75 27.25 6.67
N GLY A 134 -30.84 27.05 5.93
CA GLY A 134 -31.20 27.88 4.78
C GLY A 134 -31.61 29.30 5.14
N ILE A 135 -32.32 29.49 6.26
CA ILE A 135 -32.93 30.78 6.62
C ILE A 135 -31.88 31.76 7.17
N THR A 136 -31.12 31.28 8.15
CA THR A 136 -30.13 32.09 8.88
C THR A 136 -28.77 32.10 8.20
N ARG A 137 -28.53 31.15 7.27
CA ARG A 137 -27.22 30.88 6.64
C ARG A 137 -26.12 30.54 7.65
N THR A 138 -26.48 30.11 8.85
CA THR A 138 -25.53 29.68 9.87
C THR A 138 -25.23 28.20 9.74
N MET A 139 -24.08 27.81 10.28
CA MET A 139 -23.52 26.47 10.19
C MET A 139 -23.49 25.80 11.57
N TYR A 140 -23.77 24.51 11.59
CA TYR A 140 -23.91 23.71 12.80
C TYR A 140 -23.14 22.40 12.65
N GLY A 141 -22.64 21.86 13.75
CA GLY A 141 -22.09 20.51 13.74
C GLY A 141 -23.23 19.49 13.70
N CYS A 142 -23.03 18.36 13.03
CA CYS A 142 -23.96 17.23 13.15
C CYS A 142 -23.25 15.88 13.10
N SER A 143 -24.01 14.81 13.37
CA SER A 143 -23.64 13.45 13.01
C SER A 143 -23.85 13.21 11.51
N THR A 144 -23.41 12.06 11.00
CA THR A 144 -23.52 11.73 9.57
C THR A 144 -24.94 11.47 9.07
N THR A 145 -25.94 11.31 9.95
CA THR A 145 -27.35 11.09 9.58
C THR A 145 -28.28 12.28 9.88
N CYS A 146 -27.85 13.22 10.73
CA CYS A 146 -28.51 14.50 11.04
C CYS A 146 -30.04 14.59 10.82
N ASP A 147 -30.83 14.20 11.82
CA ASP A 147 -32.30 14.12 11.71
C ASP A 147 -33.04 15.43 12.02
N SER A 148 -32.33 16.52 12.32
CA SER A 148 -32.93 17.77 12.82
C SER A 148 -33.67 18.57 11.75
N MET A 149 -33.35 18.37 10.47
CA MET A 149 -33.96 19.09 9.35
C MET A 149 -33.75 18.33 8.03
N PRO A 150 -34.61 18.53 7.03
CA PRO A 150 -34.37 17.99 5.70
C PRO A 150 -33.20 18.72 5.02
N LEU A 151 -32.20 17.96 4.57
CA LEU A 151 -30.95 18.49 4.04
C LEU A 151 -30.76 18.11 2.56
N SER A 152 -30.40 19.10 1.74
CA SER A 152 -30.18 18.94 0.30
C SER A 152 -28.72 18.76 -0.05
N ALA A 153 -28.45 17.94 -1.07
CA ALA A 153 -27.12 17.73 -1.64
C ALA A 153 -26.88 18.76 -2.75
N ILE A 154 -26.09 19.78 -2.46
CA ILE A 154 -25.58 20.70 -3.50
C ILE A 154 -24.14 20.35 -3.81
N CYS A 155 -23.87 20.10 -5.08
CA CYS A 155 -22.59 19.63 -5.57
C CYS A 155 -21.85 20.73 -6.33
N GLU A 156 -20.56 20.87 -6.06
CA GLU A 156 -19.62 21.71 -6.80
C GLU A 156 -18.97 20.90 -7.91
N TYR A 157 -18.90 21.47 -9.12
CA TYR A 157 -18.11 20.91 -10.22
C TYR A 157 -16.63 21.23 -10.04
N GLY A 158 -15.80 20.20 -10.09
CA GLY A 158 -14.36 20.33 -9.93
C GLY A 158 -13.62 20.52 -11.25
N ALA A 159 -13.43 19.41 -11.98
CA ALA A 159 -12.70 19.36 -13.24
C ALA A 159 -13.21 18.19 -14.08
N PRO A 160 -12.98 18.14 -15.41
CA PRO A 160 -13.25 16.95 -16.20
C PRO A 160 -12.54 15.73 -15.61
N LEU A 161 -13.18 14.57 -15.66
CA LEU A 161 -12.53 13.32 -15.28
C LEU A 161 -11.40 13.02 -16.28
N PRO A 162 -10.22 12.61 -15.81
CA PRO A 162 -9.12 12.27 -16.69
C PRO A 162 -9.52 11.10 -17.60
N THR A 163 -9.28 11.26 -18.90
CA THR A 163 -9.47 10.22 -19.91
C THR A 163 -8.17 9.39 -20.02
N GLY A 164 -8.31 8.05 -20.05
CA GLY A 164 -7.18 7.14 -20.16
C GLY A 164 -6.77 6.46 -18.85
N ARG A 165 -5.53 5.96 -18.81
CA ARG A 165 -5.04 5.12 -17.71
C ARG A 165 -4.71 5.98 -16.48
N ARG A 166 -5.53 5.85 -15.42
CA ARG A 166 -5.30 6.52 -14.14
C ARG A 166 -4.11 5.87 -13.42
N GLN A 167 -3.10 6.67 -13.11
CA GLN A 167 -2.03 6.29 -12.19
C GLN A 167 -2.23 7.08 -10.90
N GLN A 168 -2.33 6.37 -9.78
CA GLN A 168 -2.53 6.97 -8.46
C GLN A 168 -1.45 6.47 -7.52
N HIS A 169 -0.90 7.37 -6.70
CA HIS A 169 0.06 7.03 -5.66
C HIS A 169 -0.68 7.01 -4.31
N TYR A 170 -0.71 5.84 -3.67
CA TYR A 170 -1.23 5.67 -2.31
C TYR A 170 -0.09 5.80 -1.30
N ARG A 171 -0.32 6.55 -0.23
CA ARG A 171 0.65 6.82 0.83
C ARG A 171 -0.02 6.68 2.19
N SER A 172 0.64 6.02 3.14
CA SER A 172 0.12 5.85 4.51
C SER A 172 0.28 7.09 5.39
N ASP A 173 1.07 8.07 4.96
CA ASP A 173 1.36 9.30 5.68
C ASP A 173 0.65 10.54 5.09
N PHE A 174 -0.24 10.35 4.12
CA PHE A 174 -0.93 11.41 3.40
C PHE A 174 -2.46 11.26 3.50
N PRO A 175 -3.24 12.35 3.69
CA PRO A 175 -2.79 13.75 3.86
C PRO A 175 -2.22 14.03 5.26
N VAL A 176 -2.32 13.09 6.19
CA VAL A 176 -1.73 13.14 7.53
C VAL A 176 -1.36 11.72 7.95
N ARG A 177 -0.27 11.55 8.68
CA ARG A 177 0.09 10.27 9.31
C ARG A 177 -0.85 9.99 10.47
N LEU A 178 -1.42 8.79 10.51
CA LEU A 178 -2.25 8.30 11.59
C LEU A 178 -1.47 7.24 12.37
N ASP A 179 -1.36 7.42 13.69
CA ASP A 179 -0.74 6.43 14.58
C ASP A 179 -1.75 5.35 14.99
N ASP A 180 -3.03 5.73 15.11
CA ASP A 180 -4.19 4.85 15.23
C ASP A 180 -5.26 5.33 14.24
N PHE A 181 -5.82 4.39 13.48
CA PHE A 181 -6.85 4.63 12.47
C PHE A 181 -8.13 3.85 12.73
N ILE A 182 -8.22 3.15 13.86
CA ILE A 182 -9.43 2.42 14.27
C ILE A 182 -10.40 3.40 14.92
N GLN A 183 -11.46 3.76 14.20
CA GLN A 183 -12.57 4.53 14.77
C GLN A 183 -13.54 3.59 15.49
N THR A 184 -13.86 3.91 16.74
CA THR A 184 -14.78 3.10 17.58
C THR A 184 -16.11 3.79 17.86
N ASP A 185 -16.21 5.11 17.62
CA ASP A 185 -17.48 5.86 17.74
C ASP A 185 -18.32 5.70 16.46
N PRO A 186 -19.49 5.04 16.53
CA PRO A 186 -20.39 4.88 15.38
C PRO A 186 -20.87 6.21 14.78
N ASN A 187 -20.95 7.28 15.58
CA ASN A 187 -21.37 8.60 15.09
C ASN A 187 -20.28 9.29 14.27
N ALA A 188 -19.04 8.80 14.35
CA ALA A 188 -17.88 9.30 13.64
C ALA A 188 -17.48 8.44 12.44
N PHE A 189 -18.30 7.45 12.08
CA PHE A 189 -18.04 6.61 10.91
C PHE A 189 -18.15 7.42 9.63
N GLY A 190 -17.10 7.36 8.81
CA GLY A 190 -17.13 7.93 7.46
C GLY A 190 -17.91 7.08 6.47
N CYS A 191 -17.73 7.40 5.19
CA CYS A 191 -18.42 6.71 4.10
C CYS A 191 -17.59 5.50 3.64
N TYR A 192 -17.85 4.35 4.24
CA TYR A 192 -17.17 3.10 3.93
C TYR A 192 -17.95 2.27 2.92
N GLN A 193 -17.22 1.62 2.01
CA GLN A 193 -17.75 0.59 1.13
C GLN A 193 -16.83 -0.62 1.22
N GLU A 194 -17.41 -1.76 1.57
CA GLU A 194 -16.70 -3.03 1.51
C GLU A 194 -16.64 -3.53 0.07
N VAL A 195 -15.44 -3.93 -0.37
CA VAL A 195 -15.21 -4.47 -1.71
C VAL A 195 -14.40 -5.76 -1.59
N GLU A 196 -14.84 -6.81 -2.25
CA GLU A 196 -14.04 -8.03 -2.36
C GLU A 196 -12.76 -7.71 -3.13
N ALA A 197 -11.58 -8.01 -2.57
CA ALA A 197 -10.30 -7.85 -3.26
C ALA A 197 -9.36 -8.96 -2.82
N PHE A 198 -8.58 -9.51 -3.76
CA PHE A 198 -7.66 -10.61 -3.48
C PHE A 198 -6.23 -10.14 -3.15
N SER A 199 -5.98 -8.83 -3.22
CA SER A 199 -4.73 -8.21 -2.78
C SER A 199 -4.95 -6.73 -2.47
N THR A 200 -4.04 -6.13 -1.67
CA THR A 200 -4.02 -4.68 -1.44
C THR A 200 -3.95 -3.90 -2.75
N LEU A 201 -3.23 -4.40 -3.75
CA LEU A 201 -3.11 -3.75 -5.07
C LEU A 201 -4.41 -3.82 -5.87
N ASP A 202 -5.15 -4.93 -5.82
CA ASP A 202 -6.47 -5.01 -6.45
C ASP A 202 -7.48 -4.09 -5.76
N CYS A 203 -7.45 -4.02 -4.43
CA CYS A 203 -8.25 -3.05 -3.65
C CYS A 203 -7.92 -1.60 -4.06
N ALA A 204 -6.63 -1.25 -4.14
CA ALA A 204 -6.18 0.07 -4.60
C ALA A 204 -6.61 0.38 -6.03
N ARG A 205 -6.53 -0.62 -6.93
CA ARG A 205 -6.96 -0.47 -8.33
C ARG A 205 -8.47 -0.20 -8.41
N LYS A 206 -9.29 -0.94 -7.66
CA LYS A 206 -10.74 -0.72 -7.60
C LYS A 206 -11.05 0.68 -7.08
N CYS A 207 -10.41 1.09 -6.00
CA CYS A 207 -10.51 2.46 -5.47
C CYS A 207 -10.09 3.53 -6.49
N THR A 208 -9.04 3.32 -7.29
CA THR A 208 -8.60 4.28 -8.32
C THR A 208 -9.63 4.48 -9.43
N MET A 209 -10.40 3.43 -9.73
CA MET A 209 -11.43 3.47 -10.77
C MET A 209 -12.73 4.11 -10.28
N ASP A 210 -13.02 3.99 -8.99
CA ASP A 210 -14.13 4.67 -8.35
C ASP A 210 -13.80 6.16 -8.10
N VAL A 211 -14.65 7.05 -8.62
CA VAL A 211 -14.48 8.50 -8.47
C VAL A 211 -14.78 9.00 -7.05
N ALA A 212 -15.51 8.23 -6.24
CA ALA A 212 -15.84 8.54 -4.85
C ALA A 212 -14.75 8.08 -3.88
N CYS A 213 -13.98 7.05 -4.23
CA CYS A 213 -13.01 6.46 -3.31
C CYS A 213 -11.83 7.40 -2.99
N ARG A 214 -11.39 7.39 -1.72
CA ARG A 214 -10.34 8.30 -1.19
C ARG A 214 -9.21 7.56 -0.48
N SER A 215 -9.52 6.48 0.21
CA SER A 215 -8.56 5.64 0.94
C SER A 215 -8.99 4.18 0.82
N ILE A 216 -8.04 3.27 1.08
CA ILE A 216 -8.31 1.84 1.17
C ILE A 216 -7.89 1.33 2.54
N TYR A 217 -8.63 0.35 3.04
CA TYR A 217 -8.27 -0.48 4.17
C TYR A 217 -8.36 -1.92 3.68
N TYR A 218 -7.33 -2.72 3.94
CA TYR A 218 -7.25 -4.08 3.42
C TYR A 218 -6.81 -5.01 4.54
N ASP A 219 -7.71 -5.88 4.97
CA ASP A 219 -7.36 -7.04 5.77
C ASP A 219 -7.05 -8.22 4.83
N SER A 220 -5.97 -8.93 5.08
CA SER A 220 -5.57 -10.07 4.26
C SER A 220 -5.78 -11.34 5.05
N ASP A 221 -6.65 -12.23 4.57
CA ASP A 221 -6.74 -13.58 5.14
C ASP A 221 -5.41 -14.31 4.94
N LEU A 222 -4.64 -14.40 6.03
CA LEU A 222 -3.36 -15.09 6.05
C LEU A 222 -3.61 -16.60 6.07
N CYS A 223 -3.30 -17.28 4.97
CA CYS A 223 -3.40 -18.73 4.89
C CYS A 223 -2.03 -19.38 5.17
N VAL A 224 -1.97 -20.19 6.23
CA VAL A 224 -0.76 -20.92 6.64
C VAL A 224 -1.05 -22.41 6.85
N VAL A 225 -0.05 -23.25 6.57
CA VAL A 225 -0.13 -24.70 6.77
C VAL A 225 1.05 -25.21 7.58
N LYS A 226 0.80 -26.12 8.53
CA LYS A 226 1.83 -26.84 9.29
C LYS A 226 2.29 -28.08 8.51
N LEU A 227 3.61 -28.25 8.33
CA LEU A 227 4.18 -29.39 7.58
C LEU A 227 5.01 -30.38 8.40
N GLY A 228 5.28 -30.10 9.69
CA GLY A 228 6.13 -30.93 10.54
C GLY A 228 7.44 -30.24 10.91
N GLU A 229 8.48 -30.98 11.26
CA GLU A 229 9.77 -30.43 11.68
C GLU A 229 10.83 -30.53 10.59
N ALA A 230 11.80 -29.62 10.61
CA ALA A 230 12.95 -29.63 9.70
C ALA A 230 14.26 -29.43 10.47
N GLY A 231 15.32 -30.13 10.05
CA GLY A 231 16.66 -30.02 10.66
C GLY A 231 17.52 -28.86 10.14
N SER A 232 17.01 -28.04 9.23
CA SER A 232 17.73 -26.86 8.72
C SER A 232 16.77 -25.86 8.09
N PHE A 233 17.20 -24.60 7.97
CA PHE A 233 16.49 -23.54 7.28
C PHE A 233 16.19 -23.89 5.82
N CYS A 234 17.18 -24.44 5.10
CA CYS A 234 17.00 -24.84 3.70
C CYS A 234 16.04 -26.04 3.58
N GLY A 235 16.08 -26.99 4.51
CA GLY A 235 15.12 -28.09 4.57
C GLY A 235 13.70 -27.59 4.82
N ALA A 236 13.54 -26.62 5.71
CA ALA A 236 12.25 -25.99 6.00
C ALA A 236 11.67 -25.26 4.78
N CYS A 237 12.51 -24.50 4.06
CA CYS A 237 12.13 -23.87 2.80
C CYS A 237 11.72 -24.89 1.71
N GLU A 238 12.49 -25.99 1.57
CA GLU A 238 12.20 -27.04 0.60
C GLU A 238 10.85 -27.74 0.91
N MET A 239 10.53 -27.96 2.19
CA MET A 239 9.22 -28.49 2.60
C MET A 239 8.06 -27.61 2.12
N CYS A 240 8.16 -26.30 2.33
CA CYS A 240 7.13 -25.36 1.86
C CYS A 240 6.99 -25.38 0.35
N LYS A 241 8.11 -25.35 -0.37
CA LYS A 241 8.09 -25.43 -1.84
C LYS A 241 7.44 -26.72 -2.33
N ARG A 242 7.78 -27.88 -1.76
CA ARG A 242 7.21 -29.18 -2.20
C ARG A 242 5.70 -29.21 -1.98
N TYR A 243 5.25 -28.71 -0.83
CA TYR A 243 3.83 -28.62 -0.51
C TYR A 243 3.06 -27.75 -1.52
N GLY A 244 3.60 -26.56 -1.81
CA GLY A 244 2.99 -25.63 -2.76
C GLY A 244 2.99 -26.18 -4.18
N ALA A 245 4.13 -26.66 -4.66
CA ALA A 245 4.29 -27.19 -6.02
C ALA A 245 3.34 -28.35 -6.32
N ALA A 246 3.12 -29.25 -5.35
CA ALA A 246 2.17 -30.36 -5.49
C ALA A 246 0.71 -29.90 -5.68
N ARG A 247 0.40 -28.62 -5.43
CA ARG A 247 -0.92 -28.00 -5.56
C ARG A 247 -0.95 -26.90 -6.62
N GLY A 248 0.12 -26.71 -7.38
CA GLY A 248 0.23 -25.58 -8.31
C GLY A 248 0.28 -24.22 -7.59
N HIS A 249 0.69 -24.19 -6.33
CA HIS A 249 0.70 -23.00 -5.47
C HIS A 249 2.11 -22.57 -5.10
N LEU A 250 2.30 -21.27 -4.94
CA LEU A 250 3.47 -20.75 -4.26
C LEU A 250 3.27 -20.92 -2.76
N ALA A 251 4.26 -21.50 -2.08
CA ALA A 251 4.30 -21.58 -0.63
C ALA A 251 5.75 -21.39 -0.13
N PHE A 252 5.92 -20.65 0.96
CA PHE A 252 7.22 -20.27 1.52
C PHE A 252 7.14 -20.15 3.05
N LEU A 253 8.27 -20.13 3.76
CA LEU A 253 8.26 -20.01 5.22
C LEU A 253 7.65 -18.69 5.68
N VAL A 254 6.84 -18.74 6.73
CA VAL A 254 6.27 -17.54 7.35
C VAL A 254 7.40 -16.60 7.80
N GLY A 255 7.44 -15.40 7.25
CA GLY A 255 8.42 -14.34 7.57
C GLY A 255 7.74 -13.15 8.24
N ARG A 256 7.54 -12.06 7.49
CA ARG A 256 6.93 -10.81 8.00
C ARG A 256 5.56 -10.97 8.69
N ASN A 257 4.79 -12.00 8.34
CA ASN A 257 3.49 -12.29 8.93
C ASN A 257 3.55 -13.08 10.24
N THR A 258 4.75 -13.38 10.76
CA THR A 258 4.94 -14.21 11.96
C THR A 258 4.14 -13.72 13.17
N ARG A 259 4.01 -12.41 13.36
CA ARG A 259 3.24 -11.82 14.48
C ARG A 259 1.75 -12.15 14.44
N ARG A 260 1.21 -12.41 13.24
CA ARG A 260 -0.17 -12.85 13.05
C ARG A 260 -0.32 -14.34 13.29
N VAL A 261 0.74 -15.14 13.09
CA VAL A 261 0.70 -16.60 13.26
C VAL A 261 0.97 -17.02 14.70
N MET A 262 2.04 -16.52 15.30
CA MET A 262 2.54 -16.97 16.61
C MET A 262 1.52 -16.96 17.76
N PRO A 263 0.62 -15.96 17.89
CA PRO A 263 -0.39 -15.93 18.96
C PRO A 263 -1.34 -17.13 18.92
N HIS A 264 -1.59 -17.71 17.74
CA HIS A 264 -2.51 -18.83 17.56
C HIS A 264 -1.83 -20.19 17.68
N LEU A 265 -0.51 -20.23 17.88
CA LEU A 265 0.23 -21.48 17.98
C LEU A 265 0.27 -22.03 19.42
N PRO A 266 0.33 -23.36 19.58
CA PRO A 266 0.57 -23.98 20.88
C PRO A 266 1.84 -23.45 21.55
N THR A 267 1.83 -23.39 22.88
CA THR A 267 2.97 -22.94 23.69
C THR A 267 4.18 -23.88 23.67
N SER A 268 4.09 -24.99 22.92
CA SER A 268 5.16 -25.97 22.70
C SER A 268 5.77 -25.93 21.29
N THR A 269 5.30 -25.04 20.40
CA THR A 269 5.69 -25.04 18.98
C THR A 269 6.66 -23.91 18.65
N ASN A 270 7.96 -24.22 18.55
CA ASN A 270 8.95 -23.30 18.00
C ASN A 270 8.89 -23.33 16.48
N LEU A 271 9.22 -22.23 15.80
CA LEU A 271 9.10 -22.11 14.35
C LEU A 271 10.43 -21.83 13.67
N TRP A 272 10.64 -22.47 12.53
CA TRP A 272 11.44 -21.90 11.46
C TRP A 272 10.72 -20.67 10.91
N LEU A 273 11.40 -19.52 10.86
CA LEU A 273 10.89 -18.31 10.22
C LEU A 273 11.62 -18.04 8.91
N GLY A 274 10.97 -17.30 8.02
CA GLY A 274 11.50 -16.90 6.73
C GLY A 274 12.56 -15.81 6.79
N PHE A 275 12.86 -15.24 7.97
CA PHE A 275 13.81 -14.13 8.07
C PHE A 275 15.25 -14.60 7.98
N ASN A 276 16.07 -13.86 7.23
CA ASN A 276 17.47 -14.18 7.02
C ASN A 276 18.34 -12.95 6.72
N TRP A 277 19.65 -13.14 6.89
CA TRP A 277 20.69 -12.16 6.65
C TRP A 277 21.83 -12.77 5.82
N PHE A 278 21.50 -13.42 4.70
CA PHE A 278 22.51 -14.06 3.85
C PHE A 278 23.13 -13.14 2.78
N LEU A 279 22.41 -12.11 2.35
CA LEU A 279 22.84 -11.24 1.24
C LEU A 279 23.80 -10.12 1.68
N THR A 280 23.76 -9.76 2.95
CA THR A 280 24.64 -8.76 3.55
C THR A 280 25.27 -9.33 4.82
N THR A 281 26.20 -8.63 5.45
CA THR A 281 26.83 -9.12 6.69
C THR A 281 25.93 -8.86 7.90
N PRO A 282 25.65 -9.88 8.74
CA PRO A 282 24.87 -9.70 9.96
C PRO A 282 25.40 -8.58 10.86
N ASN A 283 24.49 -7.88 11.53
CA ASN A 283 24.79 -6.91 12.58
C ASN A 283 23.80 -7.14 13.74
N HIS A 284 24.07 -6.54 14.90
CA HIS A 284 23.20 -6.51 16.09
C HIS A 284 21.92 -5.67 15.89
N SER A 285 21.52 -5.43 14.64
CA SER A 285 20.41 -4.56 14.28
C SER A 285 19.12 -5.35 14.09
N ALA A 286 18.01 -4.81 14.59
CA ALA A 286 16.68 -5.31 14.27
C ALA A 286 16.22 -4.94 12.84
N VAL A 287 16.94 -4.02 12.19
CA VAL A 287 16.70 -3.50 10.84
C VAL A 287 17.57 -4.24 9.83
N GLY A 288 17.02 -4.55 8.65
CA GLY A 288 17.78 -5.08 7.51
C GLY A 288 17.59 -6.58 7.24
N TRP A 289 16.75 -7.27 8.00
CA TRP A 289 16.49 -8.70 7.79
C TRP A 289 15.59 -8.91 6.58
N HIS A 290 16.03 -9.71 5.63
CA HIS A 290 15.22 -10.12 4.48
C HIS A 290 14.26 -11.23 4.88
N ASP A 291 13.22 -11.47 4.09
CA ASP A 291 12.43 -12.71 4.18
C ASP A 291 12.48 -13.53 2.89
N VAL A 292 11.88 -14.72 2.90
CA VAL A 292 11.89 -15.65 1.77
C VAL A 292 10.74 -15.43 0.77
N ASP A 293 9.92 -14.39 0.93
CA ASP A 293 8.79 -14.14 0.03
C ASP A 293 9.31 -13.79 -1.38
N PRO A 294 9.13 -14.67 -2.39
CA PRO A 294 9.61 -14.42 -3.75
C PRO A 294 8.99 -13.19 -4.43
N ARG A 295 7.84 -12.73 -3.95
CA ARG A 295 7.08 -11.64 -4.56
C ARG A 295 7.66 -10.28 -4.22
N THR A 296 8.39 -10.20 -3.10
CA THR A 296 8.97 -8.94 -2.59
C THR A 296 10.42 -9.13 -2.10
N PRO A 297 11.34 -9.59 -2.99
CA PRO A 297 12.75 -9.84 -2.64
C PRO A 297 13.50 -8.62 -2.10
N GLN A 298 13.00 -7.41 -2.31
CA GLN A 298 13.56 -6.16 -1.78
C GLN A 298 13.16 -5.86 -0.33
N TYR A 299 12.24 -6.63 0.25
CA TYR A 299 11.79 -6.38 1.61
C TYR A 299 12.93 -6.58 2.60
N THR A 300 12.99 -5.64 3.55
CA THR A 300 13.82 -5.72 4.75
C THR A 300 13.02 -5.21 5.94
N THR A 301 13.33 -5.71 7.13
CA THR A 301 12.75 -5.18 8.37
C THR A 301 13.20 -3.74 8.61
N VAL A 302 12.30 -2.91 9.16
CA VAL A 302 12.57 -1.52 9.54
C VAL A 302 12.61 -1.29 11.06
N GLY A 303 12.39 -2.34 11.86
CA GLY A 303 12.79 -2.40 13.26
C GLY A 303 11.89 -3.31 14.09
N ASN A 304 10.60 -2.95 14.20
CA ASN A 304 9.68 -3.61 15.11
C ASN A 304 8.89 -4.76 14.46
N GLU A 305 9.42 -5.46 13.46
CA GLU A 305 8.73 -6.63 12.88
C GLU A 305 9.15 -7.93 13.58
N ILE A 306 10.40 -8.03 14.00
CA ILE A 306 10.92 -9.18 14.75
C ILE A 306 10.76 -8.89 16.24
N LEU A 307 10.13 -9.82 16.98
CA LEU A 307 9.94 -9.70 18.44
C LEU A 307 11.15 -10.32 19.14
N TRP A 308 12.28 -9.62 19.15
CA TRP A 308 13.51 -10.15 19.71
C TRP A 308 13.37 -10.57 21.19
N ASP A 309 13.96 -11.70 21.53
CA ASP A 309 14.23 -12.08 22.91
C ASP A 309 15.21 -11.05 23.52
N PRO A 310 15.18 -10.76 24.83
CA PRO A 310 15.94 -9.64 25.43
C PRO A 310 17.46 -9.60 25.19
N LYS A 311 18.06 -10.68 24.66
CA LYS A 311 19.51 -10.77 24.35
C LYS A 311 19.80 -10.85 22.84
N ASP A 312 18.78 -10.75 22.01
CA ASP A 312 18.85 -10.93 20.57
C ASP A 312 18.54 -9.62 19.81
N PRO A 313 18.99 -9.48 18.55
CA PRO A 313 19.89 -10.40 17.86
C PRO A 313 21.32 -10.31 18.42
N LEU A 314 21.97 -11.45 18.55
CA LEU A 314 23.40 -11.52 18.84
C LEU A 314 24.25 -11.04 17.65
N GLY A 315 23.64 -10.87 16.47
CA GLY A 315 24.31 -10.33 15.29
C GLY A 315 25.36 -11.28 14.71
N THR A 316 25.33 -12.54 15.10
CA THR A 316 26.34 -13.55 14.72
C THR A 316 25.74 -14.72 13.95
N GLU A 317 24.42 -14.78 13.83
CA GLU A 317 23.71 -15.87 13.19
C GLU A 317 22.81 -15.36 12.04
N PRO A 318 22.65 -16.14 10.95
CA PRO A 318 22.04 -15.64 9.72
C PRO A 318 20.53 -15.81 9.61
N VAL A 319 19.86 -16.57 10.48
CA VAL A 319 18.42 -16.85 10.36
C VAL A 319 17.71 -16.60 11.67
N VAL A 320 16.41 -16.38 11.61
CA VAL A 320 15.58 -16.13 12.80
C VAL A 320 14.64 -17.30 13.03
N VAL A 321 14.47 -17.66 14.29
CA VAL A 321 13.52 -18.69 14.73
C VAL A 321 12.64 -18.13 15.85
N SER A 322 11.50 -18.75 16.10
CA SER A 322 10.62 -18.34 17.20
C SER A 322 10.73 -19.26 18.41
N LYS A 323 10.54 -18.67 19.59
CA LYS A 323 10.47 -19.35 20.88
C LYS A 323 9.03 -19.40 21.35
N CYS A 324 8.50 -20.60 21.52
CA CYS A 324 7.09 -20.84 21.80
C CYS A 324 6.59 -20.29 23.14
N LEU A 325 7.38 -20.44 24.21
CA LEU A 325 7.01 -20.08 25.58
C LEU A 325 6.85 -18.57 25.78
N THR A 326 7.80 -17.80 25.25
CA THR A 326 7.88 -16.34 25.42
C THR A 326 7.23 -15.59 24.26
N LYS A 327 6.89 -16.28 23.17
CA LYS A 327 6.44 -15.68 21.91
C LYS A 327 7.44 -14.63 21.37
N THR A 328 8.71 -14.82 21.68
CA THR A 328 9.85 -14.02 21.18
C THR A 328 10.56 -14.75 20.04
N MET A 329 11.54 -14.09 19.44
CA MET A 329 12.33 -14.56 18.30
C MET A 329 13.81 -14.35 18.61
N PHE A 330 14.68 -15.22 18.10
CA PHE A 330 16.13 -15.14 18.33
C PHE A 330 16.87 -15.55 17.06
N ASP A 331 18.10 -15.04 16.87
CA ASP A 331 18.94 -15.44 15.75
C ASP A 331 19.59 -16.79 16.02
N CYS A 332 19.68 -17.63 14.99
CA CYS A 332 20.18 -18.99 15.11
C CYS A 332 20.91 -19.42 13.84
N SER A 333 21.75 -20.43 13.96
CA SER A 333 22.48 -20.96 12.80
C SER A 333 21.52 -21.60 11.79
N VAL A 334 21.99 -21.81 10.56
CA VAL A 334 21.20 -22.45 9.50
C VAL A 334 20.73 -23.88 9.83
N LEU A 335 21.35 -24.53 10.82
CA LEU A 335 20.95 -25.84 11.34
C LEU A 335 20.12 -25.76 12.62
N CYS A 336 20.24 -24.66 13.37
CA CYS A 336 19.61 -24.38 14.66
C CYS A 336 19.33 -25.62 15.53
N GLN A 337 20.38 -26.20 16.12
CA GLN A 337 20.27 -27.43 16.92
C GLN A 337 19.78 -27.21 18.35
N LEU A 338 19.47 -25.97 18.74
CA LEU A 338 19.09 -25.61 20.11
C LEU A 338 17.69 -26.09 20.49
N VAL A 339 16.77 -26.15 19.52
CA VAL A 339 15.36 -26.51 19.74
C VAL A 339 14.81 -27.25 18.51
N PRO A 340 13.82 -28.14 18.67
CA PRO A 340 13.07 -28.65 17.54
C PRO A 340 12.22 -27.53 16.93
N LEU A 341 12.25 -27.42 15.60
CA LEU A 341 11.63 -26.31 14.87
C LEU A 341 10.61 -26.83 13.85
N THR A 342 9.39 -26.37 14.03
CA THR A 342 8.26 -26.69 13.16
C THR A 342 8.21 -25.75 11.95
N VAL A 343 7.83 -26.29 10.81
CA VAL A 343 7.65 -25.62 9.53
C VAL A 343 6.19 -25.22 9.37
N TYR A 344 5.96 -23.90 9.29
CA TYR A 344 4.72 -23.33 8.82
C TYR A 344 4.97 -22.58 7.51
N CYS A 345 4.12 -22.82 6.53
CA CYS A 345 4.25 -22.25 5.20
C CYS A 345 3.09 -21.32 4.91
N GLU A 346 3.41 -20.12 4.46
CA GLU A 346 2.47 -19.12 3.98
C GLU A 346 2.11 -19.40 2.52
N TYR A 347 0.83 -19.28 2.18
CA TYR A 347 0.36 -19.31 0.81
C TYR A 347 0.66 -18.00 0.07
N GLY A 348 1.34 -18.11 -1.06
CA GLY A 348 1.80 -16.98 -1.86
C GLY A 348 0.96 -16.66 -3.10
N GLY A 349 -0.05 -17.45 -3.42
CA GLY A 349 -0.78 -17.39 -4.69
C GLY A 349 -0.56 -18.62 -5.58
N GLN A 350 -1.17 -18.63 -6.77
CA GLN A 350 -0.94 -19.67 -7.76
C GLN A 350 0.45 -19.54 -8.40
N LEU A 351 1.06 -20.67 -8.77
CA LEU A 351 2.28 -20.66 -9.58
C LEU A 351 1.96 -20.14 -10.98
N PRO A 352 2.83 -19.29 -11.57
CA PRO A 352 2.60 -18.78 -12.91
C PRO A 352 2.58 -19.91 -13.95
N SER A 353 1.54 -19.95 -14.78
CA SER A 353 1.38 -20.81 -15.94
C SER A 353 1.99 -20.13 -17.19
N GLU A 354 3.17 -20.60 -17.61
CA GLU A 354 3.85 -20.34 -18.90
C GLU A 354 4.63 -19.02 -19.13
N ASN A 355 5.61 -19.12 -20.04
CA ASN A 355 6.51 -18.11 -20.62
C ASN A 355 6.98 -16.96 -19.71
N ARG A 356 8.05 -17.22 -18.95
CA ARG A 356 8.68 -16.22 -18.07
C ARG A 356 9.77 -15.46 -18.81
N GLN A 357 9.45 -14.23 -19.22
CA GLN A 357 10.49 -13.21 -19.34
C GLN A 357 10.88 -12.78 -17.93
N GLN A 358 12.10 -13.13 -17.52
CA GLN A 358 12.64 -12.78 -16.22
C GLN A 358 13.78 -11.79 -16.40
N LEU A 359 13.63 -10.60 -15.84
CA LEU A 359 14.71 -9.63 -15.77
C LEU A 359 15.67 -10.03 -14.64
N TYR A 360 16.96 -9.95 -14.95
CA TYR A 360 18.03 -10.17 -14.00
C TYR A 360 18.87 -8.90 -13.83
N ARG A 361 19.22 -8.57 -12.60
CA ARG A 361 20.01 -7.39 -12.25
C ARG A 361 21.13 -7.75 -11.28
N SER A 362 22.32 -7.20 -11.49
CA SER A 362 23.46 -7.39 -10.59
C SER A 362 23.34 -6.56 -9.30
N ASP A 363 22.61 -5.44 -9.38
CA ASP A 363 22.47 -4.44 -8.32
C ASP A 363 21.19 -4.57 -7.49
N PHE A 364 20.47 -5.69 -7.64
CA PHE A 364 19.20 -5.96 -6.98
C PHE A 364 19.30 -7.13 -5.98
N PRO A 365 18.59 -7.14 -4.83
CA PRO A 365 17.86 -6.01 -4.24
C PRO A 365 18.78 -4.95 -3.62
N VAL A 366 20.08 -5.25 -3.49
CA VAL A 366 21.10 -4.35 -2.94
C VAL A 366 22.32 -4.33 -3.86
N GLN A 367 22.93 -3.15 -4.01
CA GLN A 367 24.23 -2.99 -4.68
C GLN A 367 25.36 -3.60 -3.84
N LEU A 368 25.90 -4.73 -4.28
CA LEU A 368 27.08 -5.36 -3.68
C LEU A 368 28.35 -4.83 -4.38
N LYS A 369 29.01 -3.83 -3.81
CA LYS A 369 30.27 -3.27 -4.34
C LYS A 369 31.40 -4.30 -4.16
N ASP A 370 31.74 -5.05 -5.21
CA ASP A 370 32.83 -6.04 -5.38
C ASP A 370 33.01 -7.15 -4.30
N ASN A 371 32.33 -7.05 -3.16
CA ASN A 371 32.41 -7.94 -2.00
C ASN A 371 31.21 -8.89 -1.95
N PHE A 372 30.89 -9.54 -3.07
CA PHE A 372 29.84 -10.56 -3.10
C PHE A 372 30.32 -11.97 -2.75
N ILE A 373 31.63 -12.14 -2.51
CA ILE A 373 32.23 -13.42 -2.10
C ILE A 373 32.38 -13.45 -0.57
N LEU A 374 31.80 -14.47 0.05
CA LEU A 374 31.84 -14.69 1.48
C LEU A 374 32.95 -15.69 1.84
N SER A 375 33.94 -15.25 2.63
CA SER A 375 35.03 -16.12 3.09
C SER A 375 34.60 -17.14 4.15
N SER A 376 33.55 -16.84 4.90
CA SER A 376 33.06 -17.68 6.01
C SER A 376 32.06 -18.73 5.54
N THR A 377 32.22 -19.96 6.01
CA THR A 377 31.25 -21.06 5.82
C THR A 377 30.12 -21.02 6.86
N LYS A 378 30.12 -20.07 7.79
CA LYS A 378 29.09 -19.97 8.85
C LYS A 378 27.74 -19.49 8.31
N PHE A 379 27.73 -18.68 7.24
CA PHE A 379 26.53 -18.05 6.69
C PHE A 379 26.12 -18.64 5.34
N LEU A 380 26.26 -19.97 5.20
CA LEU A 380 25.87 -20.64 3.96
C LEU A 380 24.34 -20.64 3.82
N GLY A 381 23.84 -19.84 2.88
CA GLY A 381 22.48 -19.97 2.37
C GLY A 381 22.25 -21.28 1.60
N CYS A 382 21.13 -21.35 0.89
CA CYS A 382 20.77 -22.54 0.13
C CYS A 382 21.32 -22.45 -1.29
N TYR A 383 22.35 -23.25 -1.61
CA TYR A 383 22.97 -23.22 -2.95
C TYR A 383 22.74 -24.50 -3.74
N ARG A 384 22.75 -24.34 -5.06
CA ARG A 384 22.82 -25.47 -5.99
C ARG A 384 23.79 -25.15 -7.11
N GLU A 385 24.82 -25.97 -7.24
CA GLU A 385 25.72 -25.90 -8.37
C GLU A 385 25.10 -26.59 -9.60
N ILE A 386 25.28 -25.97 -10.75
CA ILE A 386 24.80 -26.45 -12.03
C ILE A 386 25.92 -26.29 -13.06
N LEU A 387 26.15 -27.35 -13.83
CA LEU A 387 27.00 -27.31 -15.01
C LEU A 387 26.19 -26.72 -16.17
N THR A 388 26.71 -25.66 -16.77
CA THR A 388 26.07 -24.94 -17.89
C THR A 388 27.14 -24.44 -18.85
N ASN A 389 26.81 -24.32 -20.13
CA ASN A 389 27.78 -23.86 -21.12
C ASN A 389 27.74 -22.34 -21.36
N SER A 390 26.75 -21.65 -20.79
CA SER A 390 26.60 -20.20 -20.92
C SER A 390 25.87 -19.57 -19.74
N VAL A 391 26.05 -18.25 -19.58
CA VAL A 391 25.29 -17.44 -18.63
C VAL A 391 23.78 -17.45 -18.92
N THR A 392 23.39 -17.52 -20.20
CA THR A 392 21.98 -17.57 -20.62
C THR A 392 21.32 -18.88 -20.25
N GLU A 393 22.03 -20.01 -20.33
CA GLU A 393 21.55 -21.30 -19.87
C GLU A 393 21.39 -21.32 -18.34
N CYS A 394 22.38 -20.77 -17.62
CA CYS A 394 22.32 -20.60 -16.18
C CYS A 394 21.10 -19.77 -15.74
N ALA A 395 20.86 -18.65 -16.42
CA ALA A 395 19.70 -17.80 -16.22
C ALA A 395 18.39 -18.53 -16.51
N HIS A 396 18.29 -19.20 -17.66
CA HIS A 396 17.09 -19.95 -18.03
C HIS A 396 16.73 -21.03 -16.99
N ARG A 397 17.72 -21.82 -16.55
CA ARG A 397 17.53 -22.83 -15.48
C ARG A 397 17.10 -22.19 -14.16
N CYS A 398 17.59 -20.99 -13.85
CA CYS A 398 17.15 -20.25 -12.68
C CYS A 398 15.70 -19.76 -12.86
N THR A 399 15.32 -19.23 -14.02
CA THR A 399 13.96 -18.74 -14.32
C THR A 399 12.89 -19.82 -14.17
N VAL A 400 13.17 -21.04 -14.67
CA VAL A 400 12.23 -22.16 -14.54
C VAL A 400 12.12 -22.66 -13.09
N ASN A 401 13.21 -22.57 -12.31
CA ASN A 401 13.15 -22.88 -10.89
C ASN A 401 12.59 -21.72 -10.06
N MET A 402 11.36 -21.86 -9.57
CA MET A 402 10.68 -20.84 -8.72
C MET A 402 11.40 -20.55 -7.39
N GLU A 403 12.24 -21.46 -6.94
CA GLU A 403 13.03 -21.27 -5.72
C GLU A 403 14.25 -20.38 -5.97
N CYS A 404 14.78 -20.39 -7.20
CA CYS A 404 15.99 -19.66 -7.51
C CYS A 404 15.73 -18.16 -7.32
N ARG A 405 16.55 -17.50 -6.51
CA ARG A 405 16.46 -16.06 -6.20
C ARG A 405 17.48 -15.28 -7.00
N SER A 406 18.72 -15.75 -6.99
CA SER A 406 19.80 -15.24 -7.82
C SER A 406 20.68 -16.39 -8.31
N PHE A 407 21.59 -16.06 -9.23
CA PHE A 407 22.66 -16.96 -9.60
C PHE A 407 23.98 -16.20 -9.73
N TYR A 408 25.07 -16.95 -9.57
CA TYR A 408 26.42 -16.53 -9.83
C TYR A 408 26.99 -17.35 -10.98
N TYR A 409 27.69 -16.69 -11.89
CA TYR A 409 28.29 -17.34 -13.05
C TYR A 409 29.79 -17.03 -13.10
N GLY A 410 30.62 -18.07 -13.16
CA GLY A 410 32.06 -17.97 -13.34
C GLY A 410 32.43 -18.14 -14.81
N GLU A 411 32.91 -17.08 -15.46
CA GLU A 411 33.20 -17.11 -16.90
C GLU A 411 34.31 -18.10 -17.27
N TYR A 412 35.31 -18.28 -16.42
CA TYR A 412 36.47 -19.13 -16.71
C TYR A 412 36.23 -20.62 -16.55
N ASN A 413 35.36 -21.01 -15.62
CA ASN A 413 35.11 -22.42 -15.28
C ASN A 413 33.71 -22.89 -15.69
N LEU A 414 32.91 -22.00 -16.30
CA LEU A 414 31.53 -22.27 -16.76
C LEU A 414 30.63 -22.79 -15.63
N ARG A 415 30.93 -22.44 -14.37
CA ARG A 415 30.14 -22.86 -13.20
C ARG A 415 29.01 -21.88 -12.96
N CYS A 416 27.82 -22.43 -12.76
CA CYS A 416 26.61 -21.70 -12.41
C CYS A 416 26.18 -22.10 -10.99
N ILE A 417 26.15 -21.14 -10.07
CA ILE A 417 25.72 -21.37 -8.68
C ILE A 417 24.39 -20.65 -8.47
N HIS A 418 23.30 -21.40 -8.30
CA HIS A 418 22.00 -20.84 -7.94
C HIS A 418 21.91 -20.63 -6.42
N THR A 419 21.34 -19.52 -6.00
CA THR A 419 20.84 -19.31 -4.64
C THR A 419 19.34 -19.63 -4.63
N LEU A 420 18.91 -20.44 -3.67
CA LEU A 420 17.54 -20.93 -3.55
C LEU A 420 16.88 -20.34 -2.31
N HIS A 421 15.58 -20.03 -2.41
CA HIS A 421 14.67 -19.53 -1.36
C HIS A 421 14.99 -18.14 -0.80
N ALA A 422 16.26 -17.82 -0.59
CA ALA A 422 16.76 -16.51 -0.17
C ALA A 422 17.94 -16.08 -1.06
N ASP A 423 18.10 -14.78 -1.27
CA ASP A 423 19.31 -14.22 -1.85
C ASP A 423 20.48 -14.36 -0.86
N SER A 424 21.68 -14.65 -1.34
CA SER A 424 22.84 -14.92 -0.49
C SER A 424 24.14 -14.57 -1.18
N LEU A 425 25.16 -14.14 -0.44
CA LEU A 425 26.53 -13.96 -0.96
C LEU A 425 27.09 -15.27 -1.53
N LEU A 426 28.07 -15.23 -2.42
CA LEU A 426 28.70 -16.42 -2.99
C LEU A 426 29.78 -16.97 -2.04
N PRO A 427 29.68 -18.22 -1.56
CA PRO A 427 30.72 -18.77 -0.70
C PRO A 427 32.05 -18.96 -1.43
N SER A 428 33.16 -18.65 -0.76
CA SER A 428 34.53 -18.85 -1.27
C SER A 428 34.81 -20.30 -1.66
N ALA A 429 34.11 -21.27 -1.06
CA ALA A 429 34.19 -22.69 -1.42
C ALA A 429 33.86 -22.98 -2.90
N PHE A 430 33.09 -22.11 -3.57
CA PHE A 430 32.80 -22.25 -5.00
C PHE A 430 33.80 -21.49 -5.89
N VAL A 431 34.63 -20.62 -5.30
CA VAL A 431 35.46 -19.65 -6.01
C VAL A 431 36.94 -20.04 -5.86
N MET A 432 37.53 -20.61 -6.92
CA MET A 432 38.99 -20.80 -6.97
C MET A 432 39.73 -19.48 -7.30
N ASN A 433 39.13 -18.63 -8.12
CA ASN A 433 39.61 -17.30 -8.47
C ASN A 433 38.41 -16.33 -8.50
N PRO A 434 38.42 -15.22 -7.73
CA PRO A 434 37.36 -14.21 -7.75
C PRO A 434 37.14 -13.54 -9.11
N ALA A 435 38.19 -13.43 -9.93
CA ALA A 435 38.11 -12.79 -11.23
C ALA A 435 37.13 -13.52 -12.17
N GLY A 436 36.28 -12.77 -12.86
CA GLY A 436 35.33 -13.31 -13.84
C GLY A 436 34.03 -13.88 -13.26
N TRP A 437 33.79 -13.75 -11.94
CA TRP A 437 32.49 -14.05 -11.36
C TRP A 437 31.54 -12.87 -11.48
N LYS A 438 30.29 -13.15 -11.85
CA LYS A 438 29.21 -12.16 -11.94
C LYS A 438 27.95 -12.66 -11.23
N ARG A 439 27.25 -11.76 -10.56
CA ARG A 439 25.97 -12.02 -9.89
C ARG A 439 24.80 -11.50 -10.73
N PHE A 440 23.71 -12.27 -10.73
CA PHE A 440 22.46 -11.94 -11.40
C PHE A 440 21.28 -12.30 -10.49
N ALA A 441 20.54 -11.31 -10.01
CA ALA A 441 19.36 -11.51 -9.18
C ALA A 441 18.07 -11.37 -9.97
N LYS A 442 17.11 -12.26 -9.69
CA LYS A 442 15.75 -12.10 -10.21
C LYS A 442 15.14 -10.85 -9.62
N THR A 443 14.69 -9.96 -10.48
CA THR A 443 13.77 -8.91 -10.03
C THR A 443 12.38 -9.53 -9.86
N PRO A 444 11.46 -8.91 -9.09
CA PRO A 444 10.05 -9.18 -9.26
C PRO A 444 9.72 -9.11 -10.74
N ASN A 445 8.86 -10.00 -11.24
CA ASN A 445 8.37 -9.86 -12.60
C ASN A 445 7.87 -8.43 -12.74
N PRO A 446 8.39 -7.62 -13.68
CA PRO A 446 7.70 -6.41 -14.01
C PRO A 446 6.29 -6.84 -14.36
N ASP A 447 5.27 -6.22 -13.75
CA ASP A 447 3.99 -6.09 -14.45
C ASP A 447 4.39 -5.73 -15.89
N ASN A 448 3.88 -6.43 -16.93
CA ASN A 448 4.31 -6.41 -18.36
C ASN A 448 4.34 -5.00 -19.03
N ARG A 449 4.22 -3.99 -18.18
CA ARG A 449 4.22 -2.54 -18.20
C ARG A 449 5.56 -1.89 -18.54
N GLN A 450 6.65 -2.50 -18.07
CA GLN A 450 8.00 -1.89 -18.03
C GLN A 450 8.87 -2.21 -19.25
N ILE A 451 8.40 -3.00 -20.21
CA ILE A 451 9.13 -3.25 -21.48
C ILE A 451 8.61 -2.32 -22.58
N LYS A 452 8.56 -1.00 -22.31
CA LYS A 452 8.50 0.04 -23.35
C LYS A 452 9.07 1.35 -22.80
N GLY A 453 10.35 1.56 -23.08
CA GLY A 453 11.18 2.69 -22.65
C GLY A 453 12.54 2.10 -22.32
N GLU A 454 13.42 1.93 -23.30
CA GLU A 454 14.15 3.03 -23.93
C GLU A 454 14.59 2.67 -25.37
N PRO A 455 15.04 3.66 -26.14
CA PRO A 455 16.48 3.77 -26.35
C PRO A 455 17.13 4.86 -25.50
#